data_AF-A0AAU9FA17-F1
#
_entry.id   AF-A0AAU9FA17-F1
#
_cell.length_a   1.000
_cell.length_b   1.000
_cell.length_c   1.000
_cell.angle_alpha   90.00
_cell.angle_beta   90.00
_cell.angle_gamma   90.00
#
_symmetry.space_group_name_H-M   'P 1'
#
loop_
_entity.id
_entity.type
_entity.pdbx_description
1 polymer ?
#
loop_
_entity_poly.entity_id
_entity_poly.type
_entity_poly.pdbx_seq_one_letter_code
_entity_poly.pdbx_strand_id
1 'polypeptide(L)'
;MHGTIKLILAVGSLLSLMGCIRAEAAPLFDCSVKFKCSAEKNFVWATADERCFVFHNKCLMRVEQCARTASGKTELIETEREACKPNCNKICLDLYDPVCAQIFQEEYITFSNECEMRNSLCENERPYSYYATGECVESPVG
;
A
#
# COMPACT_ATOMS: atom_id res chain seq x y z
N MET A 1 -22.16 -56.94 27.99
CA MET A 1 -20.95 -57.70 28.37
C MET A 1 -20.07 -57.83 27.13
N HIS A 2 -18.81 -57.34 27.22
CA HIS A 2 -17.68 -57.48 26.29
C HIS A 2 -17.88 -56.92 24.86
N GLY A 3 -17.21 -55.86 24.36
CA GLY A 3 -15.95 -55.22 24.73
C GLY A 3 -14.81 -55.67 23.81
N THR A 4 -14.39 -54.83 22.86
CA THR A 4 -12.98 -54.70 22.42
C THR A 4 -12.76 -53.35 21.74
N ILE A 5 -11.90 -52.57 22.39
CA ILE A 5 -11.33 -51.26 22.01
C ILE A 5 -10.41 -51.46 20.81
N LYS A 6 -10.55 -50.64 19.74
CA LYS A 6 -9.51 -50.54 18.70
C LYS A 6 -8.62 -49.34 19.00
N LEU A 7 -7.36 -49.67 19.18
CA LEU A 7 -6.22 -48.89 19.61
C LEU A 7 -5.88 -47.78 18.59
N ILE A 8 -5.65 -46.59 19.12
CA ILE A 8 -5.09 -45.42 18.41
C ILE A 8 -3.65 -45.74 18.01
N LEU A 9 -3.32 -45.63 16.72
CA LEU A 9 -1.96 -45.47 16.23
C LEU A 9 -1.83 -44.04 15.67
N ALA A 10 -1.36 -43.15 16.54
CA ALA A 10 -0.92 -41.82 16.17
C ALA A 10 0.56 -41.90 15.78
N VAL A 11 0.90 -41.80 14.49
CA VAL A 11 2.21 -41.29 14.02
C VAL A 11 2.04 -40.79 12.58
N GLY A 12 2.36 -39.50 12.36
CA GLY A 12 2.97 -39.08 11.10
C GLY A 12 2.14 -38.23 10.14
N SER A 13 1.94 -36.95 10.47
CA SER A 13 2.19 -35.87 9.50
C SER A 13 2.73 -34.65 10.23
N LEU A 14 4.04 -34.73 10.39
CA LEU A 14 5.00 -33.69 10.67
C LEU A 14 4.66 -32.38 9.90
N LEU A 15 4.48 -31.29 10.64
CA LEU A 15 4.78 -29.90 10.26
C LEU A 15 4.57 -29.53 8.77
N SER A 16 3.37 -29.08 8.41
CA SER A 16 3.24 -28.06 7.35
C SER A 16 3.59 -26.69 7.94
N LEU A 17 4.84 -26.54 8.39
CA LEU A 17 5.50 -25.24 8.48
C LEU A 17 5.66 -24.76 7.04
N MET A 18 4.71 -23.97 6.59
CA MET A 18 4.89 -22.80 5.73
C MET A 18 3.50 -22.21 5.63
N GLY A 19 3.13 -21.43 6.64
CA GLY A 19 2.19 -20.34 6.37
C GLY A 19 2.76 -19.61 5.17
N CYS A 20 1.97 -19.49 4.10
CA CYS A 20 2.36 -18.66 2.98
C CYS A 20 2.68 -17.30 3.57
N ILE A 21 3.96 -16.93 3.61
CA ILE A 21 4.37 -15.55 3.80
C ILE A 21 3.77 -14.88 2.56
N ARG A 22 2.54 -14.37 2.68
CA ARG A 22 1.97 -13.53 1.64
C ARG A 22 2.95 -12.36 1.59
N ALA A 23 3.68 -12.25 0.50
CA ALA A 23 4.49 -11.08 0.21
C ALA A 23 3.54 -9.88 0.25
N GLU A 24 3.53 -9.16 1.38
CA GLU A 24 2.52 -8.16 1.71
C GLU A 24 2.70 -6.83 0.95
N ALA A 25 3.55 -6.80 -0.09
CA ALA A 25 3.82 -5.63 -0.93
C ALA A 25 3.48 -5.78 -2.43
N ALA A 26 2.91 -6.91 -2.87
CA ALA A 26 2.59 -7.14 -4.30
C ALA A 26 1.43 -6.31 -4.89
N PRO A 27 0.33 -5.98 -4.17
CA PRO A 27 -0.87 -5.45 -4.80
C PRO A 27 -0.69 -4.15 -5.58
N LEU A 28 0.11 -3.22 -5.05
CA LEU A 28 0.32 -1.93 -5.70
C LEU A 28 1.09 -2.08 -7.02
N PHE A 29 2.12 -2.92 -7.05
CA PHE A 29 2.88 -3.20 -8.27
C PHE A 29 1.99 -3.82 -9.35
N ASP A 30 1.23 -4.88 -9.00
CA ASP A 30 0.34 -5.56 -9.94
C ASP A 30 -0.73 -4.62 -10.51
N CYS A 31 -1.32 -3.78 -9.67
CA CYS A 31 -2.29 -2.78 -10.10
C CYS A 31 -1.64 -1.70 -10.99
N SER A 32 -0.45 -1.20 -10.66
CA SER A 32 0.26 -0.22 -11.49
C SER A 32 0.54 -0.74 -12.90
N VAL A 33 0.97 -2.00 -13.03
CA VAL A 33 1.22 -2.65 -14.33
C VAL A 33 -0.07 -2.77 -15.14
N LYS A 34 -1.21 -3.01 -14.49
CA LYS A 34 -2.51 -3.19 -15.13
C LYS A 34 -3.09 -1.90 -15.74
N PHE A 35 -3.01 -0.78 -15.03
CA PHE A 35 -3.75 0.44 -15.40
C PHE A 35 -3.01 1.41 -16.34
N LYS A 36 -1.67 1.31 -16.48
CA LYS A 36 -0.83 2.13 -17.40
C LYS A 36 -1.30 3.59 -17.54
N CYS A 37 -1.14 4.37 -16.47
CA CYS A 37 -1.66 5.73 -16.39
C CYS A 37 -0.86 6.75 -17.21
N SER A 38 -1.54 7.81 -17.66
CA SER A 38 -0.95 8.92 -18.42
C SER A 38 -0.21 9.92 -17.52
N ALA A 39 0.56 10.81 -18.14
CA ALA A 39 1.27 11.95 -17.55
C ALA A 39 0.35 13.08 -17.02
N GLU A 40 -0.95 13.02 -17.30
CA GLU A 40 -1.84 14.17 -17.13
C GLU A 40 -2.01 14.57 -15.66
N LYS A 41 -1.95 15.88 -15.40
CA LYS A 41 -2.12 16.45 -14.06
C LYS A 41 -3.54 16.95 -13.88
N ASN A 42 -4.37 16.11 -13.27
CA ASN A 42 -5.78 16.38 -12.97
C ASN A 42 -6.08 15.88 -11.55
N PHE A 43 -5.66 16.65 -10.55
CA PHE A 43 -5.67 16.20 -9.15
C PHE A 43 -7.04 15.67 -8.71
N VAL A 44 -7.01 14.53 -8.04
CA VAL A 44 -8.19 13.91 -7.43
C VAL A 44 -7.93 13.77 -5.94
N TRP A 45 -8.90 14.20 -5.15
CA TRP A 45 -8.88 14.09 -3.70
C TRP A 45 -9.87 13.01 -3.29
N ALA A 46 -9.46 12.16 -2.36
CA ALA A 46 -10.33 11.11 -1.83
C ALA A 46 -10.04 10.85 -0.35
N THR A 47 -11.00 10.26 0.34
CA THR A 47 -10.85 9.85 1.74
C THR A 47 -11.08 8.36 1.89
N ALA A 48 -10.35 7.74 2.82
CA ALA A 48 -10.56 6.38 3.29
C ALA A 48 -9.85 6.18 4.63
N ASP A 49 -10.36 5.32 5.50
CA ASP A 49 -9.78 5.06 6.84
C ASP A 49 -9.48 6.37 7.61
N GLU A 50 -10.40 7.33 7.55
CA GLU A 50 -10.27 8.68 8.14
C GLU A 50 -9.08 9.51 7.61
N ARG A 51 -8.34 9.05 6.59
CA ARG A 51 -7.20 9.74 5.99
C ARG A 51 -7.57 10.38 4.66
N CYS A 52 -6.95 11.52 4.36
CA CYS A 52 -6.99 12.16 3.05
C CYS A 52 -5.91 11.61 2.11
N PHE A 53 -6.27 11.45 0.84
CA PHE A 53 -5.40 11.03 -0.24
C PHE A 53 -5.50 12.02 -1.40
N VAL A 54 -4.36 12.36 -1.97
CA VAL A 54 -4.26 13.15 -3.20
C VAL A 54 -3.61 12.29 -4.28
N PHE A 55 -4.15 12.33 -5.49
CA PHE A 55 -3.65 11.58 -6.64
C PHE A 55 -3.41 12.53 -7.80
N HIS A 56 -2.37 12.27 -8.60
CA HIS A 56 -2.05 13.11 -9.76
C HIS A 56 -3.18 13.13 -10.79
N ASN A 57 -3.88 12.00 -10.94
CA ASN A 57 -5.08 11.85 -11.76
C ASN A 57 -5.95 10.68 -11.30
N LYS A 58 -7.15 10.59 -11.88
CA LYS A 58 -8.15 9.54 -11.59
C LYS A 58 -7.66 8.13 -11.95
N CYS A 59 -6.73 7.98 -12.89
CA CYS A 59 -6.14 6.68 -13.19
C CYS A 59 -5.28 6.18 -12.02
N LEU A 60 -4.42 7.03 -11.45
CA LEU A 60 -3.62 6.67 -10.27
C LEU A 60 -4.48 6.41 -9.03
N MET A 61 -5.58 7.15 -8.85
CA MET A 61 -6.56 6.82 -7.81
C MET A 61 -7.12 5.40 -7.99
N ARG A 62 -7.39 4.95 -9.23
CA ARG A 62 -7.87 3.58 -9.50
C ARG A 62 -6.81 2.51 -9.26
N VAL A 63 -5.53 2.83 -9.51
CA VAL A 63 -4.41 1.95 -9.14
C VAL A 63 -4.42 1.70 -7.64
N GLU A 64 -4.51 2.76 -6.83
CA GLU A 64 -4.57 2.65 -5.38
C GLU A 64 -5.86 1.92 -4.93
N GLN A 65 -7.01 2.22 -5.53
CA GLN A 65 -8.26 1.51 -5.22
C GLN A 65 -8.16 0.01 -5.50
N CYS A 66 -7.50 -0.39 -6.60
CA CYS A 66 -7.23 -1.78 -6.93
C CYS A 66 -6.36 -2.44 -5.85
N ALA A 67 -5.28 -1.78 -5.44
CA ALA A 67 -4.38 -2.30 -4.41
C ALA A 67 -5.09 -2.42 -3.06
N ARG A 68 -5.90 -1.41 -2.69
CA ARG A 68 -6.73 -1.41 -1.48
C ARG A 68 -7.71 -2.57 -1.46
N THR A 69 -8.42 -2.80 -2.56
CA THR A 69 -9.39 -3.90 -2.70
C THR A 69 -8.71 -5.25 -2.52
N ALA A 70 -7.55 -5.46 -3.17
CA ALA A 70 -6.76 -6.68 -3.05
C ALA A 70 -6.24 -6.92 -1.61
N SER A 71 -5.99 -5.85 -0.87
CA SER A 71 -5.56 -5.88 0.53
C SER A 71 -6.69 -5.78 1.57
N GLY A 72 -7.96 -5.82 1.15
CA GLY A 72 -9.11 -5.73 2.06
C GLY A 72 -9.26 -4.38 2.79
N LYS A 73 -8.67 -3.30 2.26
CA LYS A 73 -8.81 -1.93 2.78
C LYS A 73 -10.11 -1.29 2.27
N THR A 74 -10.62 -0.27 2.98
CA THR A 74 -11.87 0.43 2.63
C THR A 74 -11.79 1.14 1.27
N GLU A 75 -12.92 1.45 0.66
CA GLU A 75 -12.97 2.16 -0.62
C GLU A 75 -12.54 3.64 -0.49
N LEU A 76 -11.86 4.15 -1.51
CA LEU A 76 -11.58 5.58 -1.68
C LEU A 76 -12.84 6.31 -2.14
N ILE A 77 -13.28 7.26 -1.34
CA ILE A 77 -14.43 8.12 -1.65
C ILE A 77 -13.92 9.47 -2.14
N GLU A 78 -14.14 9.79 -3.42
CA GLU A 78 -13.81 11.10 -3.99
C GLU A 78 -14.47 12.23 -3.18
N THR A 79 -13.73 13.30 -2.96
CA THR A 79 -14.19 14.46 -2.19
C THR A 79 -13.54 15.74 -2.67
N GLU A 80 -13.98 16.86 -2.13
CA GLU A 80 -13.38 18.16 -2.39
C GLU A 80 -12.08 18.33 -1.60
N ARG A 81 -11.14 19.09 -2.17
CA ARG A 81 -9.84 19.38 -1.56
C ARG A 81 -9.98 19.94 -0.14
N GLU A 82 -10.90 20.88 0.05
CA GLU A 82 -11.10 21.61 1.30
C GLU A 82 -11.66 20.70 2.40
N ALA A 83 -12.47 19.70 2.04
CA ALA A 83 -12.97 18.69 2.97
C ALA A 83 -11.91 17.63 3.30
N CYS A 84 -11.03 17.32 2.34
CA CYS A 84 -9.99 16.32 2.49
C CYS A 84 -8.81 16.82 3.32
N LYS A 85 -8.23 17.97 2.96
CA LYS A 85 -6.97 18.49 3.52
C LYS A 85 -6.84 18.46 5.05
N PRO A 86 -7.87 18.78 5.84
CA PRO A 86 -7.80 18.67 7.30
C PRO A 86 -7.42 17.27 7.82
N ASN A 87 -7.59 16.23 7.00
CA ASN A 87 -7.28 14.83 7.32
C ASN A 87 -5.97 14.32 6.69
N CYS A 88 -5.11 15.19 6.17
CA CYS A 88 -3.79 14.80 5.65
C CYS A 88 -2.88 14.27 6.77
N ASN A 89 -2.74 15.05 7.85
CA ASN A 89 -1.80 14.74 8.92
C ASN A 89 -2.37 13.65 9.83
N LYS A 90 -1.64 12.55 9.95
CA LYS A 90 -1.90 11.47 10.91
C LYS A 90 -0.71 11.30 11.81
N ILE A 91 -0.97 10.96 13.07
CA ILE A 91 0.08 10.56 14.01
C ILE A 91 0.73 9.30 13.45
N CYS A 92 2.03 9.39 13.16
CA CYS A 92 2.83 8.28 12.71
C CYS A 92 3.66 7.73 13.89
N LEU A 93 3.91 6.42 13.86
CA LEU A 93 4.85 5.82 14.79
C LEU A 93 6.27 6.24 14.41
N ASP A 94 7.10 6.48 15.42
CA ASP A 94 8.53 6.72 15.24
C ASP A 94 9.26 5.37 15.01
N LEU A 95 8.93 4.75 13.87
CA LEU A 95 9.51 3.50 13.39
C LEU A 95 10.13 3.75 12.02
N TYR A 96 11.35 3.26 11.86
CA TYR A 96 12.03 3.25 10.58
C TYR A 96 11.66 1.99 9.78
N ASP A 97 10.74 2.13 8.84
CA ASP A 97 10.30 1.13 7.87
C ASP A 97 10.19 1.79 6.49
N PRO A 98 11.33 2.07 5.85
CA PRO A 98 11.41 3.08 4.80
C PRO A 98 10.62 2.70 3.56
N VAL A 99 10.17 3.72 2.85
CA VAL A 99 9.55 3.58 1.53
C VAL A 99 10.19 4.54 0.54
N CYS A 100 10.37 4.07 -0.69
CA CYS A 100 10.85 4.88 -1.81
C CYS A 100 9.66 5.29 -2.67
N ALA A 101 9.32 6.57 -2.67
CA ALA A 101 8.25 7.11 -3.49
C ALA A 101 8.81 7.73 -4.76
N GLN A 102 8.26 7.35 -5.91
CA GLN A 102 8.48 8.03 -7.18
C GLN A 102 7.51 9.20 -7.29
N ILE A 103 8.02 10.42 -7.13
CA ILE A 103 7.23 11.62 -7.37
C ILE A 103 7.02 11.78 -8.87
N PHE A 104 5.82 12.20 -9.26
CA PHE A 104 5.39 12.18 -10.65
C PHE A 104 6.34 12.98 -11.58
N GLN A 105 7.10 12.30 -12.44
CA GLN A 105 8.11 12.90 -13.35
C GLN A 105 9.20 13.74 -12.66
N GLU A 106 9.40 13.53 -11.37
CA GLU A 106 10.34 14.28 -10.54
C GLU A 106 11.37 13.31 -9.96
N GLU A 107 11.76 13.49 -8.70
CA GLU A 107 12.70 12.64 -7.99
C GLU A 107 12.07 11.39 -7.35
N TYR A 108 12.96 10.48 -6.95
CA TYR A 108 12.66 9.43 -5.98
C TYR A 108 13.02 9.94 -4.59
N ILE A 109 12.10 9.81 -3.63
CA ILE A 109 12.29 10.28 -2.25
C ILE A 109 12.12 9.10 -1.29
N THR A 110 13.12 8.90 -0.45
CA THR A 110 13.04 8.00 0.70
C THR A 110 12.28 8.69 1.83
N PHE A 111 11.24 8.04 2.35
CA PHE A 111 10.55 8.42 3.57
C PHE A 111 10.83 7.38 4.66
N SER A 112 10.84 7.82 5.92
CA SER A 112 11.11 6.95 7.08
C SER A 112 10.08 5.84 7.26
N ASN A 113 8.83 6.09 6.85
CA ASN A 113 7.77 5.08 6.73
C ASN A 113 6.61 5.55 5.82
N GLU A 114 5.68 4.64 5.50
CA GLU A 114 4.52 4.93 4.64
C GLU A 114 3.61 6.03 5.22
N CYS A 115 3.47 6.10 6.56
CA CYS A 115 2.62 7.11 7.19
C CYS A 115 3.19 8.52 6.97
N GLU A 116 4.50 8.69 7.21
CA GLU A 116 5.19 9.96 7.00
C GLU A 116 5.22 10.37 5.52
N MET A 117 5.40 9.40 4.62
CA MET A 117 5.21 9.62 3.19
C MET A 117 3.83 10.20 2.91
N ARG A 118 2.75 9.53 3.34
CA ARG A 118 1.38 9.98 3.05
C ARG A 118 1.07 11.36 3.62
N ASN A 119 1.54 11.67 4.83
CA ASN A 119 1.42 13.01 5.42
C ASN A 119 2.07 14.05 4.50
N SER A 120 3.36 13.86 4.18
CA SER A 120 4.14 14.81 3.39
C SER A 120 3.54 15.04 1.99
N LEU A 121 3.15 13.98 1.28
CA LEU A 121 2.61 14.09 -0.07
C LEU A 121 1.23 14.77 -0.10
N CYS A 122 0.40 14.53 0.92
CA CYS A 122 -0.92 15.14 1.05
C CYS A 122 -0.84 16.63 1.40
N GLU A 123 -0.03 16.98 2.39
CA GLU A 123 0.14 18.37 2.84
C GLU A 123 0.70 19.27 1.73
N ASN A 124 1.72 18.76 1.03
CA ASN A 124 2.45 19.48 0.00
C ASN A 124 1.84 19.36 -1.41
N GLU A 125 0.75 18.60 -1.57
CA GLU A 125 0.10 18.35 -2.87
C GLU A 125 1.08 17.76 -3.92
N ARG A 126 1.96 16.86 -3.45
CA ARG A 126 2.96 16.16 -4.27
C ARG A 126 2.62 14.68 -4.35
N PRO A 127 1.58 14.26 -5.08
CA PRO A 127 1.20 12.85 -5.15
C PRO A 127 2.31 12.00 -5.79
N TYR A 128 2.51 10.80 -5.26
CA TYR A 128 3.40 9.81 -5.87
C TYR A 128 2.72 9.16 -7.09
N SER A 129 3.54 8.66 -8.02
CA SER A 129 3.11 7.81 -9.13
C SER A 129 3.20 6.32 -8.78
N TYR A 130 4.23 5.95 -8.01
CA TYR A 130 4.43 4.63 -7.44
C TYR A 130 5.27 4.75 -6.15
N TYR A 131 5.21 3.75 -5.26
CA TYR A 131 6.18 3.60 -4.18
C TYR A 131 6.46 2.12 -3.90
N ALA A 132 7.62 1.83 -3.32
CA ALA A 132 8.02 0.50 -2.90
C ALA A 132 8.59 0.54 -1.47
N THR A 133 8.55 -0.59 -0.78
CA THR A 133 9.24 -0.78 0.50
C THR A 133 10.76 -0.73 0.29
N GLY A 134 11.46 -0.16 1.27
CA GLY A 134 12.90 0.08 1.23
C GLY A 134 13.25 1.52 0.88
N GLU A 135 14.52 1.87 1.08
CA GLU A 135 15.06 3.16 0.67
C GLU A 135 15.18 3.25 -0.86
N CYS A 136 15.20 4.46 -1.40
CA CYS A 136 15.52 4.66 -2.80
C CYS A 136 16.97 4.28 -3.09
N VAL A 137 17.18 3.46 -4.11
CA VAL A 137 18.52 3.17 -4.63
C VAL A 137 18.92 4.28 -5.61
N GLU A 138 20.16 4.76 -5.51
CA GLU A 138 20.75 5.67 -6.49
C GLU A 138 21.06 4.89 -7.78
N SER A 139 20.02 4.61 -8.57
CA SER A 139 20.04 3.79 -9.80
C SER A 139 20.49 2.32 -9.64
N PRO A 140 19.91 1.39 -10.42
CA PRO A 140 20.59 0.13 -10.70
C PRO A 140 21.85 0.45 -11.50
N VAL A 141 23.00 -0.08 -11.09
CA VAL A 141 24.15 -0.22 -11.98
C VAL A 141 23.69 -1.03 -13.20
N GLY A 142 23.50 -0.35 -14.32
CA GLY A 142 23.38 -0.96 -15.65
C GLY A 142 24.73 -1.40 -16.17
#